data_AF-A0A6I9Z382-F1
#
_entry.id   AF-A0A6I9Z382-F1
#
_cell.length_a   1.000
_cell.length_b   1.000
_cell.length_c   1.000
_cell.angle_alpha   90.00
_cell.angle_beta   90.00
_cell.angle_gamma   90.00
#
_symmetry.space_group_name_H-M   'P 1'
#
loop_
_entity.id
_entity.type
_entity.pdbx_description
1 polymer ?
#
loop_
_entity_poly.entity_id
_entity_poly.type
_entity_poly.pdbx_seq_one_letter_code
_entity_poly.pdbx_strand_id
1 'polypeptide(L)'
;GSLKNRKQILPQEFIYELKSGTVDEKLVSCLESLRVSLTSNPVSWVENFGREGLGLLLDLLERLVESKQQDKFLKKTQHKIIQCLKAFMNNKYGLERIMSEERSFSLLAKTIDPKQINMMTDA
;
A
#
# COMPACT_ATOMS: atom_id res chain seq x y z
N GLY A 1 31.87 -14.66 1.63
CA GLY A 1 30.53 -14.47 2.20
C GLY A 1 29.52 -14.63 1.10
N SER A 2 28.65 -15.64 1.18
CA SER A 2 27.66 -15.91 0.14
C SER A 2 26.59 -14.82 0.18
N LEU A 3 26.66 -13.89 -0.78
CA LEU A 3 25.58 -12.96 -1.10
C LEU A 3 24.40 -13.81 -1.58
N LYS A 4 23.55 -14.22 -0.63
CA LYS A 4 22.27 -14.85 -0.95
C LYS A 4 21.54 -13.91 -1.89
N ASN A 5 21.45 -14.28 -3.17
CA ASN A 5 20.55 -13.69 -4.14
C ASN A 5 19.15 -13.63 -3.50
N ARG A 6 18.79 -12.50 -2.89
CA ARG A 6 17.40 -12.24 -2.53
C ARG A 6 16.67 -12.20 -3.86
N LYS A 7 15.90 -13.23 -4.17
CA LYS A 7 14.95 -13.18 -5.29
C LYS A 7 14.13 -11.90 -5.09
N GLN A 8 14.35 -10.95 -5.98
CA GLN A 8 13.66 -9.66 -5.94
C GLN A 8 12.24 -9.95 -6.41
N ILE A 9 11.26 -9.81 -5.50
CA ILE A 9 9.85 -10.05 -5.83
C ILE A 9 9.44 -9.06 -6.91
N LEU A 10 8.81 -9.56 -7.98
CA LEU A 10 8.41 -8.71 -9.09
C LEU A 10 7.17 -7.89 -8.72
N PRO A 11 7.03 -6.65 -9.25
CA PRO A 11 5.81 -5.84 -9.07
C PRO A 11 4.53 -6.61 -9.42
N GLN A 12 4.61 -7.47 -10.44
CA GLN A 12 3.51 -8.26 -10.96
C GLN A 12 2.96 -9.28 -9.96
N GLU A 13 3.81 -9.81 -9.06
CA GLU A 13 3.35 -10.73 -8.02
C GLU A 13 2.45 -10.02 -7.00
N PHE A 14 2.81 -8.78 -6.63
CA PHE A 14 1.98 -7.95 -5.76
C PHE A 14 0.68 -7.54 -6.46
N ILE A 15 0.74 -7.17 -7.74
CA ILE A 15 -0.44 -6.81 -8.54
C ILE A 15 -1.40 -8.00 -8.63
N TYR A 16 -0.89 -9.21 -8.89
CA TYR A 16 -1.71 -10.42 -8.92
C TYR A 16 -2.43 -10.66 -7.59
N GLU A 17 -1.72 -10.51 -6.47
CA GLU A 17 -2.33 -10.68 -5.15
C GLU A 17 -3.41 -9.63 -4.88
N LEU A 18 -3.16 -8.36 -5.21
CA LEU A 18 -4.13 -7.28 -5.03
C LEU A 18 -5.39 -7.50 -5.88
N LYS A 19 -5.24 -8.03 -7.11
CA LYS A 19 -6.35 -8.35 -8.01
C LYS A 19 -7.26 -9.46 -7.51
N SER A 20 -6.76 -10.35 -6.62
CA SER A 20 -7.59 -11.40 -6.03
C SER A 20 -8.78 -10.83 -5.25
N GLY A 21 -8.64 -9.60 -4.72
CA GLY A 21 -9.68 -8.90 -3.99
C GLY A 21 -10.02 -9.54 -2.64
N THR A 22 -9.32 -10.60 -2.20
CA THR A 22 -9.53 -11.21 -0.88
C THR A 22 -8.91 -10.34 0.20
N VAL A 23 -9.60 -10.22 1.35
CA VAL A 23 -9.09 -9.47 2.50
C VAL A 23 -8.84 -10.46 3.63
N ASP A 24 -7.63 -11.00 3.66
CA ASP A 24 -7.19 -12.05 4.59
C ASP A 24 -5.74 -11.79 5.08
N GLU A 25 -5.21 -12.66 5.95
CA GLU A 25 -3.85 -12.50 6.49
C GLU A 25 -2.77 -12.61 5.39
N LYS A 26 -3.07 -13.25 4.26
CA LYS A 26 -2.16 -13.34 3.12
C LYS A 26 -2.02 -11.97 2.44
N LEU A 27 -3.12 -11.25 2.26
CA LEU A 27 -3.09 -9.85 1.82
C LEU A 27 -2.28 -8.98 2.78
N VAL A 28 -2.46 -9.12 4.09
CA VAL A 28 -1.69 -8.34 5.09
C VAL A 28 -0.19 -8.59 4.93
N SER A 29 0.22 -9.85 4.82
CA SER A 29 1.63 -10.24 4.60
C SER A 29 2.18 -9.72 3.26
N CYS A 30 1.33 -9.72 2.23
CA CYS A 30 1.64 -9.14 0.92
C CYS A 30 1.89 -7.63 1.02
N LEU A 31 1.03 -6.88 1.71
CA LEU A 31 1.17 -5.44 1.92
C LEU A 31 2.44 -5.10 2.72
N GLU A 32 2.78 -5.89 3.74
CA GLU A 32 4.03 -5.72 4.49
C GLU A 32 5.27 -5.88 3.60
N SER A 33 5.26 -6.90 2.75
CA SER A 33 6.33 -7.16 1.78
C SER A 33 6.39 -6.10 0.68
N LEU A 34 5.22 -5.61 0.22
CA LEU A 34 5.10 -4.54 -0.76
C LEU A 34 5.68 -3.23 -0.21
N ARG A 35 5.35 -2.86 1.02
CA ARG A 35 5.92 -1.67 1.69
C ARG A 35 7.46 -1.71 1.65
N VAL A 36 8.05 -2.84 2.06
CA VAL A 36 9.51 -3.00 2.03
C VAL A 36 10.04 -2.86 0.60
N SER A 37 9.39 -3.49 -0.38
CA SER A 37 9.77 -3.42 -1.79
C SER A 37 9.69 -2.00 -2.36
N LEU A 38 8.65 -1.24 -2.00
CA LEU A 38 8.49 0.17 -2.40
C LEU A 38 9.60 1.07 -1.82
N THR A 39 10.09 0.77 -0.62
CA THR A 39 11.16 1.57 0.01
C THR A 39 12.58 1.18 -0.37
N SER A 40 12.81 -0.09 -0.74
CA SER A 40 14.17 -0.66 -0.91
C SER A 40 14.59 -0.86 -2.35
N ASN A 41 13.65 -0.78 -3.30
CA ASN A 41 13.93 -0.90 -4.73
C ASN A 41 14.10 0.48 -5.39
N PRO A 42 14.75 0.56 -6.57
CA PRO A 42 14.87 1.82 -7.31
C PRO A 42 13.52 2.38 -7.74
N VAL A 43 13.47 3.69 -8.03
CA VAL A 43 12.26 4.38 -8.51
C VAL A 43 11.67 3.71 -9.75
N SER A 44 12.48 3.14 -10.65
CA SER A 44 11.98 2.39 -11.81
C SER A 44 11.12 1.16 -11.45
N TRP A 45 11.38 0.53 -10.30
CA TRP A 45 10.53 -0.55 -9.78
C TRP A 45 9.19 0.02 -9.28
N VAL A 46 9.23 1.15 -8.58
CA VAL A 46 8.04 1.88 -8.11
C VAL A 46 7.19 2.35 -9.29
N GLU A 47 7.83 2.83 -10.37
CA GLU A 47 7.18 3.18 -11.63
C GLU A 47 6.45 1.98 -12.24
N ASN A 48 7.13 0.84 -12.34
CA ASN A 48 6.55 -0.40 -12.88
C ASN A 48 5.31 -0.83 -12.06
N PHE A 49 5.43 -0.87 -10.73
CA PHE A 49 4.29 -1.16 -9.86
C PHE A 49 3.15 -0.13 -10.03
N GLY A 50 3.48 1.17 -10.02
CA GLY A 50 2.52 2.26 -9.94
C GLY A 50 1.62 2.44 -11.17
N ARG A 51 1.96 1.83 -12.32
CA ARG A 51 1.11 1.86 -13.52
C ARG A 51 -0.26 1.25 -13.28
N GLU A 52 -0.32 0.22 -12.45
CA GLU A 52 -1.55 -0.51 -12.14
C GLU A 52 -1.77 -0.66 -10.62
N GLY A 53 -0.71 -0.96 -9.87
CA GLY A 53 -0.78 -1.25 -8.45
C GLY A 53 -1.31 -0.12 -7.57
N LEU A 54 -1.09 1.15 -7.95
CA LEU A 54 -1.66 2.28 -7.19
C LEU A 54 -3.19 2.26 -7.22
N GLY A 55 -3.79 2.07 -8.41
CA GLY A 55 -5.24 2.01 -8.56
C GLY A 55 -5.82 0.89 -7.69
N LEU A 56 -5.21 -0.29 -7.74
CA LEU A 56 -5.62 -1.44 -6.92
C LEU A 56 -5.54 -1.17 -5.41
N LEU A 57 -4.49 -0.47 -4.95
CA LEU A 57 -4.38 -0.08 -3.54
C LEU A 57 -5.49 0.89 -3.12
N LEU A 58 -5.83 1.85 -3.99
CA LEU A 58 -6.87 2.85 -3.71
C LEU A 58 -8.27 2.24 -3.76
N ASP A 59 -8.55 1.38 -4.74
CA ASP A 59 -9.83 0.66 -4.84
C ASP A 59 -10.04 -0.26 -3.62
N LEU A 60 -8.98 -0.94 -3.19
CA LEU A 60 -9.01 -1.74 -1.97
C LEU A 60 -9.26 -0.86 -0.74
N LEU A 61 -8.58 0.28 -0.62
CA LEU A 61 -8.75 1.21 0.49
C LEU A 61 -10.17 1.76 0.55
N GLU A 62 -10.72 2.19 -0.59
CA GLU A 62 -12.09 2.69 -0.72
C GLU A 62 -13.11 1.66 -0.22
N ARG A 63 -13.02 0.42 -0.72
CA ARG A 63 -13.89 -0.68 -0.27
C ARG A 63 -13.80 -0.91 1.24
N LEU A 64 -12.61 -0.82 1.82
CA LEU A 64 -12.42 -1.01 3.26
C LEU A 64 -12.96 0.15 4.08
N VAL A 65 -12.80 1.39 3.62
CA VAL A 65 -13.31 2.60 4.28
C VAL A 65 -14.84 2.65 4.23
N GLU A 66 -15.44 2.19 3.14
CA GLU A 66 -16.90 2.19 2.94
C GLU A 66 -17.61 1.00 3.62
N SER A 67 -16.85 0.03 4.14
CA SER A 67 -17.43 -1.09 4.90
C SER A 67 -18.17 -0.60 6.14
N LYS A 68 -19.46 -0.94 6.26
CA LYS A 68 -20.31 -0.58 7.40
C LYS A 68 -19.83 -1.21 8.71
N GLN A 69 -19.21 -2.38 8.64
CA GLN A 69 -18.65 -3.07 9.79
C GLN A 69 -17.14 -2.89 9.78
N GLN A 70 -16.64 -2.17 10.78
CA GLN A 70 -15.22 -1.90 10.97
C GLN A 70 -14.72 -2.72 12.15
N ASP A 71 -14.09 -3.86 11.87
CA ASP A 71 -13.41 -4.65 12.90
C ASP A 71 -11.92 -4.28 13.01
N LYS A 72 -11.24 -4.87 14.00
CA LYS A 72 -9.82 -4.63 14.25
C LYS A 72 -8.95 -5.08 13.07
N PHE A 73 -9.35 -6.13 12.36
CA PHE A 73 -8.60 -6.69 11.25
C PHE A 73 -8.69 -5.77 10.02
N LEU A 74 -9.87 -5.26 9.65
CA LEU A 74 -10.03 -4.31 8.56
C LEU A 74 -9.26 -3.01 8.82
N LYS A 75 -9.29 -2.50 10.06
CA LYS A 75 -8.49 -1.33 10.45
C LYS A 75 -6.99 -1.59 10.32
N LYS A 76 -6.51 -2.78 10.73
CA LYS A 76 -5.12 -3.21 10.54
C LYS A 76 -4.77 -3.23 9.04
N THR A 77 -5.63 -3.77 8.20
CA THR A 77 -5.40 -3.84 6.75
C THR A 77 -5.39 -2.45 6.10
N GLN A 78 -6.33 -1.57 6.46
CA GLN A 78 -6.32 -0.16 6.01
C GLN A 78 -5.00 0.51 6.36
N HIS A 79 -4.53 0.37 7.61
CA HIS A 79 -3.26 0.95 8.03
C HIS A 79 -2.08 0.44 7.20
N LYS A 80 -2.04 -0.86 6.86
CA LYS A 80 -0.99 -1.43 5.99
C LYS A 80 -1.03 -0.86 4.58
N ILE A 81 -2.22 -0.61 4.03
CA ILE A 81 -2.36 0.06 2.73
C ILE A 81 -1.82 1.50 2.82
N ILE A 82 -2.16 2.25 3.86
CA ILE A 82 -1.64 3.61 4.09
C ILE A 82 -0.11 3.61 4.18
N GLN A 83 0.49 2.63 4.85
CA GLN A 83 1.95 2.49 4.89
C GLN A 83 2.55 2.23 3.50
N CYS A 84 1.88 1.45 2.64
CA CYS A 84 2.30 1.26 1.24
C CYS A 84 2.19 2.57 0.45
N LEU A 85 1.09 3.32 0.59
CA LEU A 85 0.91 4.61 -0.09
C LEU A 85 1.96 5.64 0.36
N LYS A 86 2.27 5.70 1.66
CA LYS A 86 3.37 6.52 2.20
C LYS A 86 4.72 6.15 1.58
N ALA A 87 5.03 4.86 1.50
CA ALA A 87 6.27 4.39 0.87
C ALA A 87 6.31 4.72 -0.64
N PHE A 88 5.19 4.54 -1.34
CA PHE A 88 5.06 4.85 -2.76
C PHE A 88 5.28 6.33 -3.06
N MET A 89 4.73 7.24 -2.25
CA MET A 89 4.87 8.70 -2.41
C MET A 89 6.26 9.25 -2.06
N ASN A 90 7.17 8.45 -1.50
CA ASN A 90 8.48 8.91 -1.04
C ASN A 90 9.50 9.15 -2.18
N ASN A 91 9.01 9.45 -3.38
CA ASN A 91 9.80 9.81 -4.56
C ASN A 91 8.93 10.67 -5.49
N LYS A 92 9.57 11.39 -6.41
CA LYS A 92 8.89 12.32 -7.32
C LYS A 92 7.76 11.65 -8.12
N TYR A 93 8.04 10.52 -8.76
CA TYR A 93 7.05 9.80 -9.56
C TYR A 93 5.82 9.42 -8.74
N GLY A 94 6.03 8.80 -7.57
CA GLY A 94 4.93 8.33 -6.75
C GLY A 94 4.06 9.47 -6.20
N LEU A 95 4.68 10.58 -5.82
CA LEU A 95 3.95 11.78 -5.40
C LEU A 95 3.13 12.36 -6.56
N GLU A 96 3.73 12.57 -7.73
CA GLU A 96 3.04 13.09 -8.92
C GLU A 96 1.89 12.16 -9.35
N ARG A 97 2.10 10.84 -9.30
CA ARG A 97 1.10 9.84 -9.68
C ARG A 97 -0.07 9.74 -8.71
N ILE A 98 0.15 9.96 -7.40
CA ILE A 98 -0.95 10.11 -6.44
C ILE A 98 -1.70 11.43 -6.69
N MET A 99 -0.99 12.53 -6.93
CA MET A 99 -1.60 13.82 -7.18
C MET A 99 -2.47 13.83 -8.45
N SER A 100 -2.15 13.00 -9.45
CA SER A 100 -2.95 12.85 -10.66
C SER A 100 -4.21 11.99 -10.46
N GLU A 101 -4.40 11.39 -9.28
CA GLU A 101 -5.51 10.49 -8.98
C GLU A 101 -6.57 11.23 -8.15
N GLU A 102 -7.70 11.56 -8.79
CA GLU A 102 -8.74 12.45 -8.24
C GLU A 102 -9.26 12.01 -6.85
N ARG A 103 -9.43 10.70 -6.66
CA ARG A 103 -10.01 10.14 -5.43
C ARG A 103 -8.99 10.00 -4.29
N SER A 104 -7.70 10.10 -4.58
CA SER A 104 -6.63 9.73 -3.63
C SER A 104 -6.67 10.56 -2.33
N PHE A 105 -6.76 11.88 -2.42
CA PHE A 105 -6.78 12.75 -1.24
C PHE A 105 -8.05 12.61 -0.41
N SER A 106 -9.20 12.43 -1.07
CA SER A 106 -10.47 12.17 -0.39
C SER A 106 -10.41 10.86 0.40
N LEU A 107 -9.87 9.79 -0.20
CA LEU A 107 -9.67 8.51 0.48
C LEU A 107 -8.69 8.60 1.64
N LEU A 108 -7.53 9.24 1.45
CA LEU A 108 -6.55 9.44 2.52
C LEU A 108 -7.15 10.22 3.70
N ALA A 109 -7.91 11.30 3.42
CA ALA A 109 -8.58 12.08 4.46
C ALA A 109 -9.58 11.24 5.27
N LYS A 110 -10.36 10.37 4.63
CA LYS A 110 -11.31 9.45 5.31
C LYS A 110 -10.62 8.46 6.25
N THR A 111 -9.33 8.18 6.06
CA THR A 111 -8.57 7.22 6.88
C THR A 111 -7.91 7.85 8.12
N ILE A 112 -8.01 9.18 8.27
CA ILE A 112 -7.47 9.88 9.44
C ILE A 112 -8.42 9.67 10.63
N ASP A 113 -8.06 8.79 11.55
CA ASP A 113 -8.74 8.64 12.84
C ASP A 113 -8.01 9.48 13.91
N PRO A 114 -8.57 10.62 14.37
CA PRO A 114 -7.93 11.47 15.37
C PRO A 114 -7.75 10.78 16.75
N LYS A 115 -8.38 9.62 16.98
CA LYS A 115 -8.20 8.82 18.21
C LYS A 115 -7.07 7.80 18.09
N GLN A 116 -6.55 7.54 16.88
CA GLN A 116 -5.39 6.68 16.65
C GLN A 116 -4.14 7.52 16.40
N ILE A 117 -3.67 8.22 17.44
CA ILE A 117 -2.48 9.09 17.41
C ILE A 117 -1.17 8.30 17.16
N ASN A 118 -1.18 6.97 17.22
CA ASN A 118 -0.01 6.14 16.90
C ASN A 118 0.25 5.98 15.39
N MET A 119 -0.33 6.82 14.52
CA MET A 119 0.09 6.94 13.11
C MET A 119 1.46 7.63 12.92
N MET A 120 2.12 8.04 14.02
CA MET A 120 3.44 8.69 14.04
C MET A 120 4.40 8.09 15.09
N THR A 121 4.63 6.78 15.10
CA THR A 121 5.88 6.24 15.69
C THR A 121 6.19 4.89 15.03
N ASP A 122 7.14 4.90 14.10
CA ASP A 122 7.98 3.72 13.89
C ASP A 122 8.83 3.56 15.18
N ALA A 123 8.70 2.40 15.84
CA ALA A 123 9.66 1.92 16.83
C ALA A 123 10.48 0.79 16.19
#